data_AF-A0A8J6TTC1-F1
#
_entry.id   AF-A0A8J6TTC1-F1
#
_cell.length_a   1.000
_cell.length_b   1.000
_cell.length_c   1.000
_cell.angle_alpha   90.00
_cell.angle_beta   90.00
_cell.angle_gamma   90.00
#
_symmetry.space_group_name_H-M   'P 1'
#
loop_
_entity.id
_entity.type
_entity.pdbx_description
1 polymer ?
#
loop_
_entity_poly.entity_id
_entity_poly.type
_entity_poly.pdbx_seq_one_letter_code
_entity_poly.pdbx_strand_id
1 'polypeptide(L)'
;MNEQALQQQHANNCAQLKKLIYSWHLIPAASPNEFERLANTLLNQLYQAADQHKIERVLSGELTVVYGMHSSEFDAQKHTESIFSWWKENKNR
;
A
#
# COMPACT_ATOMS: atom_id res chain seq x y z
N MET A 1 -18.44 -7.66 -15.03
CA MET A 1 -18.52 -6.77 -13.85
C MET A 1 -18.85 -5.37 -14.33
N ASN A 2 -19.79 -4.68 -13.67
CA ASN A 2 -20.16 -3.29 -13.93
C ASN A 2 -19.01 -2.35 -13.49
N GLU A 3 -18.73 -1.28 -14.23
CA GLU A 3 -17.74 -0.23 -13.93
C GLU A 3 -17.90 0.36 -12.51
N GLN A 4 -19.12 0.56 -12.04
CA GLN A 4 -19.42 1.04 -10.68
C GLN A 4 -18.95 0.05 -9.61
N ALA A 5 -19.07 -1.25 -9.85
CA ALA A 5 -18.62 -2.28 -8.92
C ALA A 5 -17.08 -2.32 -8.84
N LEU A 6 -16.41 -2.13 -9.98
CA LEU A 6 -14.95 -2.00 -10.06
C LEU A 6 -14.44 -0.78 -9.29
N GLN A 7 -15.10 0.37 -9.46
CA GLN A 7 -14.76 1.59 -8.73
C GLN A 7 -14.98 1.44 -7.23
N GLN A 8 -16.08 0.83 -6.81
CA GLN A 8 -16.37 0.58 -5.40
C GLN A 8 -15.34 -0.39 -4.77
N GLN A 9 -14.96 -1.45 -5.49
CA GLN A 9 -13.93 -2.38 -5.04
C GLN A 9 -12.57 -1.70 -4.91
N HIS A 10 -12.19 -0.89 -5.90
CA HIS A 10 -10.96 -0.10 -5.84
C HIS A 10 -10.94 0.85 -4.64
N ALA A 11 -12.02 1.60 -4.42
CA ALA A 11 -12.15 2.52 -3.28
C ALA A 11 -12.06 1.78 -1.93
N ASN A 12 -12.72 0.62 -1.81
CA ASN A 12 -12.65 -0.22 -0.62
C ASN A 12 -11.23 -0.74 -0.37
N ASN A 13 -10.56 -1.24 -1.40
CA ASN A 13 -9.19 -1.75 -1.28
C ASN A 13 -8.22 -0.63 -0.90
N CYS A 14 -8.34 0.54 -1.51
CA CYS A 14 -7.54 1.71 -1.17
C CYS A 14 -7.76 2.12 0.30
N ALA A 15 -9.01 2.19 0.76
CA ALA A 15 -9.32 2.52 2.15
C ALA A 15 -8.73 1.51 3.15
N GLN A 16 -8.75 0.21 2.83
CA GLN A 16 -8.14 -0.81 3.68
C GLN A 16 -6.61 -0.75 3.66
N LEU A 17 -6.00 -0.58 2.49
CA LEU A 17 -4.55 -0.48 2.37
C LEU A 17 -4.00 0.76 3.08
N LYS A 18 -4.72 1.89 3.03
CA LYS A 18 -4.40 3.07 3.85
C LYS A 18 -4.38 2.75 5.35
N LYS A 19 -5.37 2.00 5.84
CA LYS A 19 -5.43 1.58 7.25
C LYS A 19 -4.26 0.66 7.62
N LEU A 20 -3.88 -0.26 6.74
CA LEU A 20 -2.72 -1.12 6.92
C LEU A 20 -1.42 -0.31 7.01
N ILE A 21 -1.21 0.64 6.10
CA ILE A 21 -0.01 1.49 6.11
C ILE A 21 0.02 2.37 7.37
N TYR A 22 -1.12 2.96 7.72
CA TYR A 22 -1.25 3.82 8.90
C TYR A 22 -0.91 3.08 10.21
N SER A 23 -1.24 1.80 10.33
CA SER A 23 -0.93 1.00 11.53
C SER A 23 0.54 0.68 11.72
N TRP A 24 1.39 0.94 10.73
CA TRP A 24 2.84 0.84 10.87
C TRP A 24 3.44 2.01 11.66
N HIS A 25 2.65 3.06 11.92
CA HIS A 25 3.08 4.24 12.67
C HIS A 25 4.36 4.90 12.11
N LEU A 26 4.52 4.89 10.78
CA LEU A 26 5.69 5.44 10.09
C LEU A 26 5.92 6.93 10.38
N ILE A 27 4.83 7.69 10.58
CA ILE A 27 4.87 9.13 10.85
C ILE A 27 3.96 9.42 12.06
N PRO A 28 4.51 9.82 13.22
CA PRO A 28 3.77 9.95 14.49
C PRO A 28 2.58 10.94 14.53
N ALA A 29 2.40 11.76 13.50
CA ALA A 29 1.33 12.75 13.41
C ALA A 29 0.59 12.73 12.04
N ALA A 30 0.88 11.75 11.18
CA ALA A 30 0.20 11.66 9.89
C ALA A 30 -1.27 11.31 10.06
N SER A 31 -2.12 11.89 9.21
CA SER A 31 -3.48 11.37 9.04
C SER A 31 -3.47 10.15 8.11
N PRO A 32 -4.46 9.24 8.19
CA PRO A 32 -4.57 8.15 7.22
C PRO A 32 -4.63 8.60 5.76
N ASN A 33 -5.07 9.84 5.50
CA ASN A 33 -5.16 10.41 4.17
C ASN A 33 -3.79 10.77 3.59
N GLU A 34 -2.77 11.02 4.42
CA GLU A 34 -1.39 11.25 3.96
C GLU A 34 -0.84 10.05 3.18
N PHE A 35 -1.36 8.86 3.45
CA PHE A 35 -0.94 7.61 2.79
C PHE A 35 -1.79 7.26 1.55
N GLU A 36 -2.69 8.13 1.11
CA GLU A 36 -3.57 7.85 -0.03
C GLU A 36 -2.81 7.65 -1.34
N ARG A 37 -1.82 8.50 -1.60
CA ARG A 37 -0.95 8.35 -2.77
C ARG A 37 -0.20 7.02 -2.74
N LEU A 38 0.42 6.69 -1.61
CA LEU A 38 1.16 5.44 -1.45
C LEU A 38 0.24 4.23 -1.65
N ALA A 39 -0.94 4.23 -1.02
CA ALA A 39 -1.91 3.16 -1.16
C ALA A 39 -2.35 2.98 -2.62
N ASN A 40 -2.73 4.04 -3.32
CA ASN A 40 -3.12 3.96 -4.74
C ASN A 40 -1.96 3.46 -5.62
N THR A 41 -0.74 3.92 -5.37
CA THR A 41 0.45 3.51 -6.13
C THR A 41 0.72 2.02 -5.98
N LEU A 42 0.71 1.51 -4.75
CA LEU A 42 0.90 0.08 -4.46
C LEU A 42 -0.25 -0.76 -5.05
N LEU A 43 -1.48 -0.31 -4.89
CA LEU A 43 -2.67 -1.00 -5.40
C LEU A 43 -2.62 -1.15 -6.93
N ASN A 44 -2.21 -0.11 -7.65
CA ASN A 44 -2.02 -0.15 -9.09
C ASN A 44 -0.98 -1.20 -9.52
N GLN A 45 0.10 -1.37 -8.76
CA GLN A 45 1.09 -2.42 -9.03
C GLN A 45 0.52 -3.82 -8.73
N LEU A 46 -0.23 -3.98 -7.64
CA LEU A 46 -0.87 -5.25 -7.27
C LEU A 46 -1.90 -5.71 -8.30
N TYR A 47 -2.68 -4.79 -8.88
CA TYR A 47 -3.60 -5.10 -9.99
C TYR A 47 -2.87 -5.57 -11.24
N GLN A 48 -1.66 -5.06 -11.49
CA GLN A 48 -0.79 -5.47 -12.59
C GLN A 48 0.01 -6.75 -12.29
N ALA A 49 -0.34 -7.48 -11.22
CA ALA A 49 0.34 -8.70 -10.79
C ALA A 49 1.86 -8.52 -10.56
N ALA A 50 2.26 -7.35 -10.08
CA ALA A 50 3.63 -7.10 -9.66
C ALA A 50 4.10 -8.13 -8.62
N ASP A 51 5.36 -8.56 -8.74
CA ASP A 51 5.99 -9.46 -7.78
C ASP A 51 6.41 -8.72 -6.49
N GLN A 52 6.86 -9.50 -5.51
CA GLN A 52 7.28 -8.99 -4.20
C GLN A 52 8.38 -7.93 -4.32
N HIS A 53 9.40 -8.19 -5.15
CA HIS A 53 10.53 -7.28 -5.34
C HIS A 53 10.10 -5.94 -5.94
N LYS A 54 9.14 -5.96 -6.88
CA LYS A 54 8.62 -4.74 -7.50
C LYS A 54 7.84 -3.90 -6.49
N ILE A 55 6.99 -4.52 -5.66
CA ILE A 55 6.25 -3.82 -4.61
C ILE A 55 7.21 -3.22 -3.57
N GLU A 56 8.21 -3.98 -3.13
CA GLU A 56 9.21 -3.50 -2.16
C GLU A 56 9.96 -2.27 -2.68
N ARG A 57 10.40 -2.31 -3.95
CA ARG A 57 11.09 -1.18 -4.58
C ARG A 57 10.18 0.06 -4.65
N VAL A 58 8.90 -0.12 -5.01
CA VAL A 58 7.94 0.99 -5.10
C VAL A 58 7.64 1.56 -3.72
N LEU A 59 7.43 0.71 -2.71
CA LEU A 59 7.22 1.11 -1.32
C LEU A 59 8.41 1.91 -0.80
N SER A 60 9.62 1.36 -0.93
CA SER A 60 10.85 2.02 -0.48
C SER A 60 11.08 3.35 -1.21
N GLY A 61 10.86 3.37 -2.53
CA GLY A 61 10.98 4.59 -3.33
C GLY A 61 10.00 5.68 -2.93
N GLU A 62 8.73 5.36 -2.71
CA GLU A 62 7.75 6.35 -2.25
C GLU A 62 8.09 6.84 -0.83
N LEU A 63 8.38 5.94 0.12
CA LEU A 63 8.72 6.32 1.50
C LEU A 63 9.97 7.21 1.57
N THR A 64 10.97 6.96 0.74
CA THR A 64 12.20 7.77 0.71
C THR A 64 12.03 9.07 -0.06
N VAL A 65 11.50 9.03 -1.28
CA VAL A 65 11.47 10.20 -2.18
C VAL A 65 10.31 11.14 -1.86
N VAL A 66 9.14 10.58 -1.51
CA VAL A 66 7.91 11.36 -1.30
C VAL A 66 7.72 11.71 0.17
N TYR A 67 7.95 10.74 1.05
CA TYR A 67 7.77 10.93 2.50
C TYR A 67 9.08 11.34 3.21
N GLY A 68 10.20 11.40 2.51
CA GLY A 68 11.47 11.89 3.05
C GLY A 68 12.11 10.98 4.09
N MET A 69 11.68 9.72 4.20
CA MET A 69 12.18 8.78 5.19
C MET A 69 13.54 8.23 4.78
N HIS A 70 14.42 8.02 5.76
CA HIS A 70 15.62 7.24 5.59
C HIS A 70 15.29 5.74 5.56
N SER A 71 16.03 4.98 4.74
CA SER A 71 15.81 3.53 4.59
C SER A 71 15.94 2.72 5.89
N SER A 72 16.60 3.27 6.91
CA SER A 72 16.70 2.64 8.24
C SER A 72 15.48 2.87 9.14
N GLU A 73 14.56 3.75 8.76
CA GLU A 73 13.38 4.10 9.57
C GLU A 73 12.19 3.15 9.34
N PHE A 74 12.29 2.26 8.35
CA PHE A 74 11.24 1.31 8.01
C PHE A 74 11.82 0.00 7.50
N ASP A 75 11.05 -1.08 7.64
CA ASP A 75 11.41 -2.40 7.13
C ASP A 75 10.63 -2.67 5.84
N ALA A 76 11.23 -2.32 4.71
CA ALA A 76 10.59 -2.44 3.39
C ALA A 76 10.13 -3.87 3.10
N GLN A 77 10.94 -4.86 3.47
CA GLN A 77 10.64 -6.27 3.25
C GLN A 77 9.42 -6.69 4.07
N LYS A 78 9.43 -6.44 5.39
CA LYS A 78 8.32 -6.80 6.29
C LYS A 78 7.01 -6.12 5.90
N HIS A 79 7.06 -4.85 5.53
CA HIS A 79 5.88 -4.13 5.06
C HIS A 79 5.35 -4.68 3.73
N THR A 80 6.24 -5.08 2.83
CA THR A 80 5.86 -5.75 1.57
C THR A 80 5.18 -7.09 1.83
N GLU A 81 5.73 -7.93 2.71
CA GLU A 81 5.11 -9.19 3.11
C GLU A 81 3.71 -8.98 3.71
N SER A 82 3.55 -7.93 4.52
CA SER A 82 2.25 -7.53 5.08
C SER A 82 1.25 -7.13 4.00
N ILE A 83 1.68 -6.37 2.98
CA ILE A 83 0.86 -6.00 1.83
C ILE A 83 0.39 -7.24 1.06
N PHE A 84 1.28 -8.19 0.77
CA PHE A 84 0.92 -9.40 0.04
C PHE A 84 -0.02 -10.31 0.83
N SER A 85 0.16 -10.39 2.15
CA SER A 85 -0.71 -11.16 3.03
C SER A 85 -2.13 -10.57 3.01
N TRP A 86 -2.24 -9.25 3.21
CA TRP A 86 -3.50 -8.51 3.08
C TRP A 86 -4.14 -8.69 1.68
N TRP A 87 -3.35 -8.65 0.62
CA TRP A 87 -3.84 -8.78 -0.75
C TRP A 87 -4.42 -10.16 -1.04
N LYS A 88 -3.77 -11.23 -0.54
CA LYS A 88 -4.28 -12.61 -0.67
C LYS A 88 -5.59 -12.79 0.08
N GLU A 89 -5.71 -12.23 1.28
CA GLU A 89 -6.94 -12.31 2.08
C GLU A 89 -8.12 -11.56 1.43
N ASN A 90 -7.85 -10.45 0.74
CA ASN A 90 -8.87 -9.66 0.07
C ASN A 90 -9.19 -10.12 -1.37
N LYS A 91 -8.32 -10.93 -1.99
CA LYS A 91 -8.63 -11.61 -3.27
C LYS A 91 -9.54 -12.83 -3.10
N ASN A 92 -9.60 -13.39 -1.90
CA ASN A 92 -10.39 -14.59 -1.57
C ASN A 92 -11.75 -14.24 -0.92
N ARG A 93 -12.17 -12.97 -0.98
CA ARG A 93 -13.46 -12.46 -0.50
C ARG A 93 -14.23 -11.85 -1.66
#